data_AF-A0A9N9QLK0-F1
#
_entry.id   AF-A0A9N9QLK0-F1
#
_cell.length_a   1.000
_cell.length_b   1.000
_cell.length_c   1.000
_cell.angle_alpha   90.00
_cell.angle_beta   90.00
_cell.angle_gamma   90.00
#
_symmetry.space_group_name_H-M   'P 1'
#
loop_
_entity.id
_entity.type
_entity.pdbx_description
1 polymer ?
#
loop_
_entity_poly.entity_id
_entity_poly.type
_entity_poly.pdbx_seq_one_letter_code
_entity_poly.pdbx_strand_id
1 'polypeptide(L)'
;MYRGKLTSTYTNSISIALWKEVSCNLNAVPGGANKDWKQWRKAWTDIKKNVKSRISKEKQYSQGTGGGPPLPPPEEIEKTTEEKIYEIITPVAIQGNQDVLESEIIFEESSELAETEQTFESNEIDFMDIQEIDATQDELTENIENPILYHDYTKLPPEISRPDKIVRAKKEEIQGKVVKRYTKSARLTDSLRNNKKFLDISQKGIVSTNSFRERKLKLLEKHYETKSNYYQKKNRGF
;
A
#
# COMPACT_ATOMS: atom_id res chain seq x y z
N MET A 1 18.01 19.49 15.75
CA MET A 1 17.25 20.62 15.14
C MET A 1 16.00 20.06 14.43
N TYR A 2 14.79 20.34 14.91
CA TYR A 2 13.54 19.80 14.32
C TYR A 2 13.22 20.48 12.97
N ARG A 3 13.63 19.89 11.85
CA ARG A 3 13.32 20.38 10.50
C ARG A 3 12.06 19.69 9.96
N GLY A 4 11.04 20.48 9.61
CA GLY A 4 9.76 19.99 9.06
C GLY A 4 8.52 20.55 9.76
N LYS A 5 8.67 21.14 10.95
CA LYS A 5 7.63 21.95 11.57
C LYS A 5 7.68 23.36 10.97
N LEU A 6 6.53 23.90 10.59
CA LEU A 6 6.43 25.31 10.19
C LEU A 6 6.88 26.16 11.39
N THR A 7 7.95 26.92 11.21
CA THR A 7 8.45 27.87 12.21
C THR A 7 7.87 29.26 11.89
N SER A 8 7.98 30.20 12.83
CA SER A 8 7.63 31.60 12.55
C SER A 8 8.33 32.15 11.30
N THR A 9 9.58 31.70 11.07
CA THR A 9 10.41 32.04 9.90
C THR A 9 10.13 31.21 8.65
N TYR A 10 9.50 30.04 8.79
CA TYR A 10 9.22 29.11 7.68
C TYR A 10 7.72 28.81 7.62
N THR A 11 7.00 29.64 6.88
CA THR A 11 5.55 29.55 6.71
C THR A 11 5.18 28.65 5.52
N ASN A 12 3.90 28.28 5.43
CA ASN A 12 3.40 27.44 4.34
C ASN A 12 3.52 28.15 2.97
N SER A 13 3.34 29.48 2.92
CA SER A 13 3.53 30.24 1.68
C SER A 13 4.97 30.17 1.18
N ILE A 14 5.96 30.24 2.08
CA ILE A 14 7.39 30.07 1.75
C ILE A 14 7.65 28.66 1.22
N SER A 15 7.11 27.63 1.88
CA SER A 15 7.21 26.24 1.42
C SER A 15 6.65 26.05 0.01
N ILE A 16 5.47 26.62 -0.27
CA ILE A 16 4.85 26.55 -1.60
C ILE A 16 5.71 27.28 -2.65
N ALA A 17 6.28 28.45 -2.31
CA ALA A 17 7.15 29.19 -3.22
C ALA A 17 8.40 28.39 -3.61
N LEU A 18 9.06 27.75 -2.63
CA LEU A 18 10.21 26.88 -2.88
C LEU A 18 9.85 25.67 -3.76
N TRP A 19 8.70 25.04 -3.50
CA TRP A 19 8.23 23.93 -4.34
C TRP A 19 7.93 24.35 -5.77
N LYS A 20 7.43 25.58 -5.97
CA LYS A 20 7.22 26.14 -7.31
C LYS A 20 8.55 26.37 -8.03
N GLU A 21 9.53 26.95 -7.35
CA GLU A 21 10.87 27.16 -7.90
C GLU A 21 11.50 25.82 -8.35
N VAL A 22 11.48 24.82 -7.47
CA VAL A 22 11.95 23.46 -7.80
C VAL A 22 11.19 22.89 -9.00
N SER A 23 9.86 23.05 -9.06
CA SER A 23 9.09 22.56 -10.20
C SER A 23 9.44 23.26 -11.51
N CYS A 24 9.73 24.56 -11.49
CA CYS A 24 10.19 25.29 -12.67
C CYS A 24 11.52 24.73 -13.17
N ASN A 25 12.47 24.48 -12.27
CA ASN A 25 13.78 23.93 -12.63
C ASN A 25 13.66 22.50 -13.19
N LEU A 26 12.81 21.65 -12.60
CA LEU A 26 12.58 20.29 -13.07
C LEU A 26 11.87 20.25 -14.43
N ASN A 27 10.89 21.12 -14.64
CA ASN A 27 10.14 21.21 -15.90
C ASN A 27 10.97 21.85 -17.03
N ALA A 28 12.05 22.57 -16.71
CA ALA A 28 12.96 23.14 -17.70
C ALA A 28 13.87 22.09 -18.37
N VAL A 29 13.91 20.86 -17.85
CA VAL A 29 14.70 19.77 -18.42
C VAL A 29 14.08 19.32 -19.76
N PRO A 30 14.82 19.39 -20.87
CA PRO A 30 14.29 19.01 -22.19
C PRO A 30 13.97 17.51 -22.23
N GLY A 31 12.80 17.16 -22.77
CA GLY A 31 12.30 15.78 -22.79
C GLY A 31 11.85 15.24 -21.41
N GLY A 32 11.85 16.08 -20.37
CA GLY A 32 11.39 15.74 -19.04
C GLY A 32 9.87 15.75 -18.88
N ALA A 33 9.41 15.22 -17.73
CA ALA A 33 7.99 15.27 -17.38
C ALA A 33 7.59 16.70 -16.98
N ASN A 34 6.47 17.21 -17.52
CA ASN A 34 5.91 18.48 -17.09
C ASN A 34 4.84 18.23 -16.01
N LYS A 35 5.11 18.65 -14.77
CA LYS A 35 4.22 18.42 -13.62
C LYS A 35 4.04 19.68 -12.77
N ASP A 36 2.91 19.79 -12.08
CA ASP A 36 2.66 20.85 -11.10
C ASP A 36 3.49 20.62 -9.81
N TRP A 37 3.73 21.69 -9.04
CA TRP A 37 4.50 21.63 -7.79
C TRP A 37 3.95 20.59 -6.80
N LYS A 38 2.62 20.36 -6.78
CA LYS A 38 1.99 19.32 -5.94
C LYS A 38 2.38 17.91 -6.38
N GLN A 39 2.41 17.68 -7.68
CA GLN A 39 2.75 16.39 -8.27
C GLN A 39 4.25 16.10 -8.07
N TRP A 40 5.11 17.11 -8.23
CA TRP A 40 6.53 16.99 -7.92
C TRP A 40 6.79 16.72 -6.43
N ARG A 41 6.08 17.41 -5.54
CA ARG A 41 6.15 17.14 -4.10
C ARG A 41 5.74 15.70 -3.77
N LYS A 42 4.70 15.17 -4.43
CA LYS A 42 4.28 13.77 -4.28
C LYS A 42 5.36 12.81 -4.78
N ALA A 43 5.86 13.03 -6.00
CA ALA A 43 6.93 12.21 -6.58
C ALA A 43 8.16 12.16 -5.66
N TRP A 44 8.59 13.30 -5.13
CA TRP A 44 9.68 13.35 -4.14
C TRP A 44 9.38 12.55 -2.87
N THR A 45 8.14 12.58 -2.40
CA THR A 45 7.73 11.81 -1.22
C THR A 45 7.80 10.32 -1.48
N ASP A 46 7.33 9.88 -2.66
CA ASP A 46 7.37 8.48 -3.08
C ASP A 46 8.81 8.00 -3.27
N ILE A 47 9.68 8.80 -3.92
CA ILE A 47 11.12 8.53 -4.07
C ILE A 47 11.77 8.32 -2.70
N LYS A 48 11.56 9.23 -1.74
CA LYS A 48 12.11 9.09 -0.39
C LYS A 48 11.61 7.83 0.31
N LYS A 49 10.33 7.48 0.14
CA LYS A 49 9.73 6.28 0.74
C LYS A 49 10.42 5.02 0.22
N ASN A 50 10.63 4.95 -1.10
CA ASN A 50 11.26 3.80 -1.74
C ASN A 50 12.71 3.62 -1.26
N VAL A 51 13.49 4.71 -1.26
CA VAL A 51 14.89 4.69 -0.77
C VAL A 51 14.96 4.24 0.68
N LYS A 52 14.11 4.81 1.56
CA LYS A 52 14.04 4.37 2.97
C LYS A 52 13.69 2.91 3.11
N SER A 53 12.72 2.42 2.33
CA SER A 53 12.31 1.02 2.37
C SER A 53 13.45 0.10 1.95
N ARG A 54 14.22 0.46 0.92
CA ARG A 54 15.35 -0.35 0.48
C ARG A 54 16.44 -0.40 1.54
N ILE A 55 16.85 0.76 2.08
CA ILE A 55 17.87 0.84 3.13
C ILE A 55 17.45 0.05 4.37
N SER A 56 16.16 0.13 4.74
CA SER A 56 15.61 -0.65 5.85
C SER A 56 15.73 -2.16 5.60
N LYS A 57 15.42 -2.63 4.38
CA LYS A 57 15.57 -4.05 4.00
C LYS A 57 17.03 -4.49 4.04
N GLU A 58 17.93 -3.65 3.52
CA GLU A 58 19.37 -3.91 3.53
C GLU A 58 19.91 -4.01 4.96
N LYS A 59 19.50 -3.10 5.85
CA LYS A 59 19.84 -3.15 7.27
C LYS A 59 19.31 -4.42 7.94
N GLN A 60 18.03 -4.75 7.73
CA GLN A 60 17.42 -5.96 8.29
C GLN A 60 18.13 -7.22 7.81
N TYR A 61 18.48 -7.28 6.52
CA TYR A 61 19.23 -8.39 5.96
C TYR A 61 20.63 -8.51 6.58
N SER A 62 21.36 -7.39 6.71
CA SER A 62 22.69 -7.37 7.35
C SER A 62 22.68 -7.75 8.83
N GLN A 63 21.53 -7.59 9.51
CA GLN A 63 21.34 -7.92 10.92
C GLN A 63 20.69 -9.30 11.11
N GLY A 64 20.31 -9.98 10.03
CA GLY A 64 19.73 -11.31 10.08
C GLY A 64 20.80 -12.36 10.42
N THR A 65 20.47 -13.30 11.28
CA THR A 65 21.33 -14.43 11.65
C THR A 65 21.07 -15.69 10.80
N GLY A 66 20.07 -15.66 9.92
CA GLY A 66 19.77 -16.76 9.00
C GLY A 66 20.72 -16.73 7.82
N GLY A 67 21.57 -17.76 7.67
CA GLY A 67 22.61 -17.91 6.63
C GLY A 67 22.12 -18.03 5.17
N GLY A 68 21.12 -17.24 4.79
CA GLY A 68 20.64 -17.14 3.42
C GLY A 68 21.61 -16.37 2.52
N PRO A 69 21.50 -16.55 1.19
CA PRO A 69 22.39 -15.91 0.22
C PRO A 69 22.26 -14.37 0.23
N PRO A 70 23.35 -13.64 -0.11
CA PRO A 70 23.38 -12.18 -0.14
C PRO A 70 22.28 -11.60 -1.03
N LEU A 71 21.73 -10.45 -0.63
CA LEU A 71 20.83 -9.69 -1.49
C LEU A 71 21.53 -9.39 -2.83
N PRO A 72 20.81 -9.51 -3.97
CA PRO A 72 21.37 -9.15 -5.26
C PRO A 72 21.78 -7.67 -5.25
N PRO A 73 22.93 -7.31 -5.83
CA PRO A 73 23.36 -5.93 -5.90
C PRO A 73 22.36 -5.10 -6.73
N PRO A 74 22.05 -3.86 -6.33
CA PRO A 74 21.23 -2.96 -7.15
C PRO A 74 21.90 -2.69 -8.50
N GLU A 75 21.09 -2.35 -9.50
CA GLU A 75 21.63 -1.82 -10.75
C GLU A 75 22.48 -0.57 -10.45
N GLU A 76 23.63 -0.43 -11.11
CA GLU A 76 24.61 0.63 -10.82
C GLU A 76 23.99 2.04 -10.94
N ILE A 77 23.05 2.21 -11.87
CA ILE A 77 22.32 3.47 -12.09
C ILE A 77 21.42 3.79 -10.90
N GLU A 78 20.66 2.81 -10.40
CA GLU A 78 19.79 2.98 -9.24
C GLU A 78 20.63 3.32 -8.01
N LYS A 79 21.74 2.61 -7.81
CA LYS A 79 22.66 2.85 -6.70
C LYS A 79 23.15 4.31 -6.66
N THR A 80 23.64 4.85 -7.78
CA THR A 80 24.15 6.24 -7.81
C THR A 80 23.07 7.30 -7.56
N THR A 81 21.85 7.07 -8.02
CA THR A 81 20.74 8.01 -7.81
C THR A 81 20.22 7.95 -6.38
N GLU A 82 20.10 6.75 -5.83
CA GLU A 82 19.65 6.54 -4.45
C GLU A 82 20.67 6.99 -3.41
N GLU A 83 21.98 6.86 -3.68
CA GLU A 83 23.04 7.43 -2.85
C GLU A 83 22.92 8.95 -2.77
N LYS A 84 22.71 9.64 -3.89
CA LYS A 84 22.45 11.09 -3.91
C LYS A 84 21.19 11.46 -3.14
N ILE A 85 20.13 10.65 -3.27
CA ILE A 85 18.89 10.87 -2.51
C ILE A 85 19.13 10.62 -1.01
N TYR A 86 19.93 9.63 -0.66
CA TYR A 86 20.31 9.32 0.71
C TYR A 86 21.05 10.49 1.35
N GLU A 87 21.99 11.11 0.66
CA GLU A 87 22.69 12.32 1.13
C GLU A 87 21.73 13.50 1.40
N ILE A 88 20.69 13.63 0.58
CA ILE A 88 19.67 14.68 0.76
C ILE A 88 18.73 14.37 1.95
N ILE A 89 18.45 13.09 2.22
CA ILE A 89 17.61 12.67 3.34
C ILE A 89 18.44 12.75 4.64
N THR A 90 17.90 13.38 5.67
CA THR A 90 18.57 13.45 6.97
C THR A 90 18.82 12.05 7.56
N PRO A 91 20.04 11.73 8.05
CA PRO A 91 20.39 10.41 8.59
C PRO A 91 19.50 10.02 9.78
N VAL A 92 19.10 11.00 10.60
CA VAL A 92 18.14 10.83 11.71
C VAL A 92 16.84 10.19 11.27
N ALA A 93 16.39 10.46 10.04
CA ALA A 93 15.13 9.94 9.53
C ALA A 93 15.21 8.46 9.08
N ILE A 94 16.38 7.85 9.19
CA ILE A 94 16.70 6.47 8.81
C ILE A 94 17.24 5.70 10.01
N GLN A 95 18.23 6.25 10.71
CA GLN A 95 18.90 5.60 11.84
C GLN A 95 18.21 5.85 13.19
N GLY A 96 17.32 6.84 13.27
CA GLY A 96 16.80 7.32 14.54
C GLY A 96 17.67 8.43 15.12
N ASN A 97 17.22 9.03 16.23
CA ASN A 97 17.99 10.03 16.95
C ASN A 97 18.77 9.34 18.07
N GLN A 98 20.10 9.31 17.97
CA GLN A 98 20.97 8.68 18.99
C GLN A 98 20.84 9.36 20.36
N ASP A 99 20.47 10.64 20.40
CA ASP A 99 20.27 11.38 21.66
C ASP A 99 18.98 10.96 22.40
N VAL A 100 18.12 10.16 21.76
CA VAL A 100 16.88 9.68 22.36
C VAL A 100 17.06 8.20 22.66
N LEU A 101 17.20 7.87 23.94
CA LEU A 101 17.25 6.48 24.39
C LEU A 101 15.96 5.76 23.97
N GLU A 102 16.14 4.57 23.40
CA GLU A 102 15.03 3.67 23.12
C GLU A 102 14.51 3.08 24.45
N SER A 103 13.22 2.77 24.52
CA SER A 103 12.63 2.17 25.72
C SER A 103 13.11 0.73 25.82
N GLU A 104 14.05 0.46 26.71
CA GLU A 104 14.46 -0.90 27.03
C GLU A 104 13.36 -1.63 27.81
N ILE A 105 13.02 -2.84 27.36
CA ILE A 105 12.18 -3.77 28.12
C ILE A 105 13.15 -4.69 28.85
N ILE A 106 13.29 -4.47 30.16
CA ILE A 106 14.06 -5.35 31.02
C ILE A 106 13.18 -6.57 31.29
N PHE A 107 13.54 -7.72 30.73
CA PHE A 107 12.98 -8.98 31.15
C PHE A 107 13.69 -9.36 32.45
N GLU A 108 13.03 -9.16 33.59
CA GLU A 108 13.44 -9.77 34.85
C GLU A 108 13.22 -11.28 34.72
N GLU A 109 14.27 -11.98 34.29
CA GLU A 109 14.35 -13.42 34.41
C GLU A 109 14.39 -13.73 35.91
N SER A 110 13.27 -14.22 36.45
CA SER A 110 13.19 -14.73 37.81
C SER A 110 14.02 -16.01 37.89
N SER A 111 15.33 -15.87 38.10
CA SER A 111 16.25 -16.95 38.35
C SER A 111 16.09 -17.45 39.79
N GLU A 112 15.07 -18.28 40.02
CA GLU A 112 15.03 -19.19 41.16
C GLU A 112 14.94 -20.62 40.64
N LEU A 113 16.08 -21.18 40.19
CA LEU A 113 16.36 -22.60 40.40
C LEU A 113 17.86 -22.77 40.60
N ALA A 114 18.16 -23.38 41.74
CA ALA A 114 19.48 -23.53 42.33
C ALA A 114 20.49 -24.24 41.42
N GLU A 115 21.72 -23.78 41.51
CA GLU A 115 22.93 -24.54 41.17
C GLU A 115 22.85 -25.92 41.82
N THR A 116 22.64 -26.95 41.00
CA THR A 116 23.04 -28.30 41.37
C THR A 116 23.95 -28.80 40.25
N GLU A 117 25.25 -28.72 40.50
CA GLU A 117 26.24 -29.46 39.74
C GLU A 117 25.93 -30.96 39.89
N GLN A 118 25.42 -31.57 38.81
CA GLN A 118 25.54 -33.01 38.61
C GLN A 118 26.03 -33.26 37.19
N THR A 119 27.34 -33.45 37.07
CA THR A 119 27.92 -34.24 35.98
C THR A 119 27.47 -35.69 36.17
N PHE A 120 26.73 -36.30 35.23
CA PHE A 120 26.83 -37.73 34.96
C PHE A 120 26.28 -38.10 33.57
N GLU A 121 27.21 -38.67 32.78
CA GLU A 121 27.12 -39.70 31.74
C GLU A 121 26.09 -39.64 30.60
N SER A 122 26.66 -39.62 29.39
CA SER A 122 26.06 -40.06 28.14
C SER A 122 25.48 -41.47 28.28
N ASN A 123 24.17 -41.60 28.06
CA ASN A 123 23.56 -42.85 27.62
C ASN A 123 22.60 -42.56 26.46
N GLU A 124 22.82 -43.26 25.35
CA GLU A 124 21.90 -43.41 24.22
C GLU A 124 20.55 -44.01 24.69
N ILE A 125 19.55 -43.96 23.78
CA ILE A 125 18.22 -44.62 23.74
C ILE A 125 17.13 -43.53 23.62
N ASP A 126 16.19 -43.53 22.66
CA ASP A 126 15.96 -44.31 21.44
C ASP A 126 15.07 -43.43 20.54
N PHE A 127 15.28 -43.49 19.23
CA PHE A 127 14.34 -42.91 18.26
C PHE A 127 13.05 -43.73 18.29
N MET A 128 11.94 -43.10 18.67
CA MET A 128 10.62 -43.72 18.52
C MET A 128 9.99 -43.24 17.21
N ASP A 129 10.01 -44.15 16.23
CA ASP A 129 9.25 -44.07 14.97
C ASP A 129 7.78 -43.74 15.23
N ILE A 130 7.28 -42.69 14.57
CA ILE A 130 5.84 -42.51 14.36
C ILE A 130 5.59 -42.56 12.85
N GLN A 131 5.21 -43.77 12.48
CA GLN A 131 4.61 -44.33 11.27
C GLN A 131 4.11 -43.34 10.20
N GLU A 132 4.65 -43.57 9.01
CA GLU A 132 4.09 -43.30 7.69
C GLU A 132 2.64 -43.83 7.57
N ILE A 133 1.71 -42.96 7.16
CA ILE A 133 0.49 -43.37 6.46
C ILE A 133 0.52 -42.67 5.12
N ASP A 134 0.74 -43.47 4.09
CA ASP A 134 0.84 -43.06 2.69
C ASP A 134 -0.53 -43.11 1.98
N ALA A 135 -0.62 -42.25 0.96
CA ALA A 135 -1.46 -42.26 -0.23
C ALA A 135 -3.00 -42.21 -0.11
N THR A 136 -3.58 -41.14 -0.67
CA THR A 136 -4.13 -41.25 -2.04
C THR A 136 -4.21 -39.90 -2.74
N GLN A 137 -3.82 -39.91 -4.01
CA GLN A 137 -3.82 -38.80 -4.94
C GLN A 137 -5.24 -38.29 -5.21
N ASP A 138 -5.38 -36.97 -5.36
CA ASP A 138 -6.29 -36.43 -6.37
C ASP A 138 -5.65 -35.18 -6.98
N GLU A 139 -5.27 -35.33 -8.25
CA GLU A 139 -4.86 -34.27 -9.15
C GLU A 139 -6.04 -33.33 -9.39
N LEU A 140 -5.88 -32.03 -9.19
CA LEU A 140 -6.45 -31.03 -10.11
C LEU A 140 -5.56 -29.78 -10.11
N THR A 141 -4.81 -29.66 -11.19
CA THR A 141 -4.29 -28.41 -11.72
C THR A 141 -5.43 -27.40 -11.89
N GLU A 142 -5.20 -26.12 -11.57
CA GLU A 142 -5.54 -25.01 -12.48
C GLU A 142 -5.09 -23.64 -11.94
N ASN A 143 -4.10 -23.09 -12.64
CA ASN A 143 -3.89 -21.68 -12.94
C ASN A 143 -4.90 -20.68 -12.35
N ILE A 144 -4.49 -19.94 -11.32
CA ILE A 144 -5.11 -18.66 -10.99
C ILE A 144 -4.31 -17.57 -11.72
N GLU A 145 -4.62 -17.40 -13.01
CA GLU A 145 -4.35 -16.14 -13.69
C GLU A 145 -5.14 -15.03 -12.97
N ASN A 146 -4.43 -14.20 -12.22
CA ASN A 146 -4.95 -12.92 -11.77
C ASN A 146 -5.27 -12.06 -13.01
N PRO A 147 -6.52 -11.69 -13.31
CA PRO A 147 -6.78 -10.72 -14.36
C PRO A 147 -6.39 -9.35 -13.83
N ILE A 148 -5.26 -8.86 -14.32
CA ILE A 148 -4.79 -7.48 -14.15
C ILE A 148 -5.92 -6.57 -14.67
N LEU A 149 -6.55 -5.82 -13.77
CA LEU A 149 -7.54 -4.81 -14.13
C LEU A 149 -6.84 -3.66 -14.86
N TYR A 150 -6.80 -3.73 -16.19
CA TYR A 150 -6.36 -2.62 -17.03
C TYR A 150 -7.29 -1.42 -16.80
N HIS A 151 -6.75 -0.36 -16.20
CA HIS A 151 -7.38 0.95 -16.24
C HIS A 151 -7.05 1.60 -17.59
N ASP A 152 -8.09 1.76 -18.42
CA ASP A 152 -8.01 2.45 -19.70
C ASP A 152 -7.92 3.97 -19.49
N TYR A 153 -6.74 4.53 -19.75
CA TYR A 153 -6.45 5.97 -19.63
C TYR A 153 -6.83 6.78 -20.88
N THR A 154 -7.45 6.18 -21.91
CA THR A 154 -7.81 6.92 -23.14
C THR A 154 -9.14 7.66 -23.06
N LYS A 155 -9.80 7.68 -21.89
CA LYS A 155 -11.01 8.50 -21.68
C LYS A 155 -10.63 9.83 -21.08
N LEU A 156 -10.53 10.85 -21.95
CA LEU A 156 -10.50 12.25 -21.55
C LEU A 156 -11.71 12.54 -20.63
N PRO A 157 -11.51 13.21 -19.48
CA PRO A 157 -12.62 13.68 -18.67
C PRO A 157 -13.51 14.64 -19.47
N PRO A 158 -14.84 14.63 -19.29
CA PRO A 158 -15.71 15.59 -19.95
C PRO A 158 -15.29 17.02 -19.57
N GLU A 159 -15.18 17.88 -20.57
CA GLU A 159 -14.90 19.32 -20.38
C GLU A 159 -15.97 19.93 -19.47
N ILE A 160 -15.58 20.28 -18.25
CA ILE A 160 -16.41 21.12 -17.41
C ILE A 160 -16.22 22.55 -17.92
N SER A 161 -17.22 22.98 -18.70
CA SER A 161 -17.43 24.38 -19.08
C SER A 161 -17.27 25.28 -17.86
N ARG A 162 -16.35 26.24 -17.97
CA ARG A 162 -16.10 27.27 -16.97
C ARG A 162 -17.29 28.25 -16.97
N PRO A 163 -17.98 28.48 -15.84
CA PRO A 163 -18.80 29.68 -15.73
C PRO A 163 -17.88 30.88 -15.49
N ASP A 164 -17.70 31.69 -16.53
CA ASP A 164 -17.26 33.07 -16.39
C ASP A 164 -18.29 33.87 -15.57
N LYS A 165 -17.83 34.38 -14.42
CA LYS A 165 -18.18 35.66 -13.75
C LYS A 165 -17.93 35.54 -12.25
N ILE A 166 -16.76 36.01 -11.81
CA ILE A 166 -16.51 36.34 -10.41
C ILE A 166 -17.33 37.60 -10.09
N VAL A 167 -18.54 37.41 -9.55
CA VAL A 167 -19.22 38.48 -8.81
C VAL A 167 -18.61 38.51 -7.42
N ARG A 168 -17.91 39.61 -7.12
CA ARG A 168 -17.34 39.91 -5.79
C ARG A 168 -18.47 39.92 -4.75
N ALA A 169 -18.61 38.83 -4.01
CA ALA A 169 -19.42 38.80 -2.80
C ALA A 169 -18.70 39.56 -1.67
N LYS A 170 -19.45 40.42 -0.98
CA LYS A 170 -18.97 41.23 0.15
C LYS A 170 -18.46 40.32 1.28
N LYS A 171 -17.39 40.78 1.93
CA LYS A 171 -16.70 40.12 3.03
C LYS A 171 -17.59 40.14 4.28
N GLU A 172 -18.33 39.06 4.53
CA GLU A 172 -18.92 38.82 5.85
C GLU A 172 -17.83 38.30 6.81
N GLU A 173 -17.79 38.88 8.01
CA GLU A 173 -16.84 38.57 9.07
C GLU A 173 -16.91 37.09 9.44
N ILE A 174 -15.75 36.43 9.42
CA ILE A 174 -15.59 35.04 9.87
C ILE A 174 -15.68 35.04 11.40
N GLN A 175 -16.90 34.92 11.93
CA GLN A 175 -17.08 34.48 13.30
C GLN A 175 -16.48 33.07 13.44
N GLY A 176 -15.61 32.90 14.44
CA GLY A 176 -14.77 31.72 14.60
C GLY A 176 -15.55 30.41 14.50
N LYS A 177 -15.07 29.48 13.67
CA LYS A 177 -15.58 28.10 13.64
C LYS A 177 -15.27 27.45 14.99
N VAL A 178 -16.24 27.49 15.90
CA VAL A 178 -16.23 26.69 17.12
C VAL A 178 -16.18 25.23 16.71
N VAL A 179 -15.04 24.57 16.97
CA VAL A 179 -14.91 23.13 16.80
C VAL A 179 -15.85 22.47 17.81
N LYS A 180 -17.01 22.02 17.35
CA LYS A 180 -17.98 21.31 18.19
C LYS A 180 -17.28 20.04 18.72
N ARG A 181 -17.02 20.00 20.03
CA ARG A 181 -16.51 18.81 20.69
C ARG A 181 -17.62 17.75 20.63
N TYR A 182 -17.46 16.77 19.75
CA TYR A 182 -18.39 15.63 19.67
C TYR A 182 -18.41 14.88 21.00
N THR A 183 -19.60 14.70 21.57
CA THR A 183 -19.81 13.80 22.71
C THR A 183 -19.55 12.35 22.28
N LYS A 184 -19.24 11.47 23.24
CA LYS A 184 -19.02 10.04 22.98
C LYS A 184 -20.23 9.40 22.25
N SER A 185 -21.45 9.79 22.62
CA SER A 185 -22.69 9.34 21.98
C SER A 185 -22.82 9.82 20.53
N ALA A 186 -22.49 11.08 20.23
CA ALA A 186 -22.53 11.60 18.87
C ALA A 186 -21.53 10.90 17.93
N ARG A 187 -20.33 10.57 18.44
CA ARG A 187 -19.35 9.77 17.69
C ARG A 187 -19.87 8.36 17.39
N LEU A 188 -20.52 7.74 18.37
CA LEU A 188 -21.10 6.41 18.21
C LEU A 188 -22.21 6.40 17.15
N THR A 189 -23.12 7.37 17.16
CA THR A 189 -24.20 7.46 16.17
C THR A 189 -23.68 7.66 14.75
N ASP A 190 -22.63 8.47 14.58
CA ASP A 190 -22.00 8.67 13.28
C ASP A 190 -21.26 7.40 12.81
N SER A 191 -20.59 6.70 13.72
CA SER A 191 -19.95 5.42 13.44
C SER A 191 -20.98 4.37 13.00
N LEU A 192 -22.09 4.22 13.73
CA LEU A 192 -23.18 3.30 13.37
C LEU A 192 -23.78 3.65 12.02
N ARG A 193 -23.98 4.94 11.72
CA ARG A 193 -24.45 5.41 10.41
C ARG A 193 -23.48 5.05 9.29
N ASN A 194 -22.18 5.23 9.51
CA ASN A 194 -21.15 4.89 8.51
C ASN A 194 -21.09 3.38 8.29
N ASN A 195 -21.11 2.58 9.35
CA ASN A 195 -21.14 1.12 9.24
C ASN A 195 -22.37 0.63 8.45
N LYS A 196 -23.56 1.21 8.70
CA LYS A 196 -24.76 0.90 7.92
C LYS A 196 -24.58 1.22 6.42
N LYS A 197 -23.98 2.36 6.08
CA LYS A 197 -23.67 2.71 4.69
C LYS A 197 -22.72 1.70 4.04
N PHE A 198 -21.67 1.26 4.76
CA PHE A 198 -20.74 0.27 4.24
C PHE A 198 -21.41 -1.09 3.99
N LEU A 199 -22.29 -1.52 4.88
CA LEU A 199 -23.09 -2.74 4.68
C LEU A 199 -23.99 -2.63 3.44
N ASP A 200 -24.71 -1.51 3.28
CA ASP A 200 -25.56 -1.28 2.11
C ASP A 200 -24.77 -1.31 0.79
N ILE A 201 -23.55 -0.72 0.78
CA ILE A 201 -22.67 -0.73 -0.38
C ILE A 201 -22.21 -2.16 -0.71
N SER A 202 -21.78 -2.92 0.31
CA SER A 202 -21.36 -4.31 0.16
C SER A 202 -22.48 -5.17 -0.42
N GLN A 203 -23.70 -5.06 0.13
CA GLN A 203 -24.86 -5.81 -0.33
C GLN A 203 -25.23 -5.47 -1.78
N LYS A 204 -25.21 -4.17 -2.15
CA LYS A 204 -25.42 -3.73 -3.53
C LYS A 204 -24.37 -4.31 -4.48
N GLY A 205 -23.11 -4.38 -4.05
CA GLY A 205 -22.03 -5.02 -4.80
C GLY A 205 -22.31 -6.50 -5.07
N ILE A 206 -22.71 -7.25 -4.03
CA ILE A 206 -23.06 -8.68 -4.15
C ILE A 206 -24.23 -8.88 -5.13
N VAL A 207 -25.31 -8.11 -4.97
CA VAL A 207 -26.50 -8.21 -5.83
C VAL A 207 -26.17 -7.88 -7.29
N SER A 208 -25.40 -6.82 -7.53
CA SER A 208 -24.97 -6.43 -8.87
C SER A 208 -24.15 -7.56 -9.51
N THR A 209 -23.22 -8.14 -8.77
CA THR A 209 -22.35 -9.23 -9.26
C THR A 209 -23.16 -10.48 -9.59
N ASN A 210 -24.12 -10.86 -8.75
CA ASN A 210 -25.02 -11.99 -9.02
C ASN A 210 -25.88 -11.73 -10.25
N SER A 211 -26.48 -10.54 -10.39
CA SER A 211 -27.29 -10.19 -11.56
C SER A 211 -26.49 -10.24 -12.87
N PHE A 212 -25.22 -9.85 -12.82
CA PHE A 212 -24.31 -9.94 -13.96
C PHE A 212 -24.00 -11.40 -14.32
N ARG A 213 -23.69 -12.24 -13.33
CA ARG A 213 -23.41 -13.67 -13.51
C ARG A 213 -24.62 -14.40 -14.09
N GLU A 214 -25.82 -14.14 -13.58
CA GLU A 214 -27.06 -14.71 -14.12
C GLU A 214 -27.30 -14.33 -15.59
N ARG A 215 -27.12 -13.05 -15.94
CA ARG A 215 -27.23 -12.62 -17.35
C ARG A 215 -26.19 -13.30 -18.24
N LYS A 216 -24.96 -13.46 -17.73
CA LYS A 216 -23.88 -14.14 -18.45
C LYS A 216 -24.22 -15.62 -18.69
N LEU A 217 -24.75 -16.32 -17.69
CA LEU A 217 -25.19 -17.72 -17.82
C LEU A 217 -26.29 -17.87 -18.88
N LYS A 218 -27.33 -17.03 -18.83
CA LYS A 218 -28.41 -17.05 -19.84
C LYS A 218 -27.91 -16.82 -21.27
N LEU A 219 -26.94 -15.93 -21.42
CA LEU A 219 -26.35 -15.64 -22.73
C LEU A 219 -25.54 -16.85 -23.25
N LEU A 220 -24.83 -17.52 -22.34
CA LEU A 220 -24.10 -18.75 -22.64
C LEU A 220 -25.05 -19.88 -23.05
N GLU A 221 -26.12 -20.13 -22.29
CA GLU A 221 -27.15 -21.13 -22.60
C GLU A 221 -27.74 -20.91 -23.99
N LYS A 222 -28.16 -19.68 -24.28
CA LYS A 222 -28.68 -19.32 -25.61
C LYS A 222 -27.68 -19.59 -26.74
N HIS A 223 -26.39 -19.31 -26.49
CA HIS A 223 -25.34 -19.59 -27.45
C HIS A 223 -25.16 -21.10 -27.67
N TYR A 224 -25.20 -21.90 -26.60
CA TYR A 224 -25.16 -23.36 -26.68
C TYR A 224 -26.35 -23.94 -27.45
N GLU A 225 -27.58 -23.46 -27.17
CA GLU A 225 -28.79 -23.88 -27.89
C GLU A 225 -28.69 -23.55 -29.37
N THR A 226 -28.28 -22.33 -29.71
CA THR A 226 -28.12 -21.89 -31.10
C THR A 226 -27.11 -22.77 -31.84
N LYS A 227 -25.97 -23.04 -31.20
CA LYS A 227 -24.91 -23.89 -31.76
C LYS A 227 -25.38 -25.34 -31.91
N SER A 228 -26.08 -25.90 -30.92
CA SER A 228 -26.65 -27.25 -30.97
C SER A 228 -27.67 -27.38 -32.11
N ASN A 229 -28.60 -26.43 -32.22
CA ASN A 229 -29.60 -26.38 -33.29
C ASN A 229 -28.97 -26.28 -34.68
N TYR A 230 -27.88 -25.53 -34.83
CA TYR A 230 -27.12 -25.45 -36.08
C TYR A 230 -26.58 -26.83 -36.49
N TYR A 231 -25.93 -27.56 -35.58
CA TYR A 231 -25.40 -28.89 -35.89
C TYR A 231 -26.50 -29.93 -36.15
N GLN A 232 -27.61 -29.89 -35.41
CA GLN A 232 -28.75 -30.76 -35.67
C GLN A 232 -29.36 -30.54 -37.06
N LYS A 233 -29.49 -29.28 -37.50
CA LYS A 233 -29.96 -28.96 -38.85
C LYS A 233 -28.97 -29.40 -39.92
N LYS A 234 -27.67 -29.16 -39.72
CA LYS A 234 -26.61 -29.58 -40.65
C LYS A 234 -26.60 -31.10 -40.83
N ASN A 235 -26.80 -31.87 -39.77
CA ASN A 235 -26.77 -33.33 -39.81
C ASN A 235 -28.06 -33.96 -40.40
N ARG A 236 -29.18 -33.22 -40.47
CA ARG A 236 -30.43 -33.66 -41.12
C ARG A 236 -30.52 -33.33 -42.61
N GLY A 237 -29.60 -32.53 -43.13
CA GLY A 237 -29.57 -32.07 -44.53
C GLY A 237 -28.75 -32.94 -45.49
N PHE A 238 -28.40 -34.17 -45.08
CA PHE A 238 -27.72 -35.19 -45.89
C PHE A 238 -28.59 -36.45 -45.96
#